data_AF-A0AAV2S4Z4-F1
#
_entry.id   AF-A0AAV2S4Z4-F1
#
_cell.length_a   1.000
_cell.length_b   1.000
_cell.length_c   1.000
_cell.angle_alpha   90.00
_cell.angle_beta   90.00
_cell.angle_gamma   90.00
#
_symmetry.space_group_name_H-M   'P 1'
#
loop_
_entity.id
_entity.type
_entity.pdbx_description
1 polymer ?
#
loop_
_entity_poly.entity_id
_entity_poly.type
_entity_poly.pdbx_seq_one_letter_code
_entity_poly.pdbx_strand_id
1 'polypeptide(L)'
;EWLSEHTTTVFQDSFVLDYNVDSQPPEVLLALSVSYNMEDDADEEGNAIVLNLAPMVLKAEQLRTNNHEYMDKLITMTPQFRLLRMVESHLNNGDLSNIDALLGCPIYTPELTIYDKFESLSQAEQHSSISCLFYSINWFRELINAFVTQKDPELKKKVFGRLRQMIGLQKILCRVAPLSPSYIPVLAVFDLDASQSLPAPGAVVAGSKKTAGKKGRKKGATGKGKV
;
A
#
# COMPACT_ATOMS: atom_id res chain seq x y z
N GLU A 1 15.45 -16.52 14.07
CA GLU A 1 16.62 -15.67 13.79
C GLU A 1 16.72 -15.30 12.32
N TRP A 2 17.11 -16.19 11.38
CA TRP A 2 17.23 -15.83 9.94
C TRP A 2 15.99 -15.14 9.35
N LEU A 3 14.78 -15.63 9.67
CA LEU A 3 13.54 -15.02 9.17
C LEU A 3 13.34 -13.59 9.70
N SER A 4 13.71 -13.30 10.95
CA SER A 4 13.60 -11.96 11.54
C SER A 4 14.46 -10.98 10.76
N GLU A 5 15.75 -11.30 10.62
CA GLU A 5 16.71 -10.48 9.89
C GLU A 5 16.22 -10.22 8.47
N HIS A 6 15.80 -11.27 7.77
CA HIS A 6 15.28 -11.14 6.41
C HIS A 6 14.03 -10.25 6.35
N THR A 7 13.04 -10.44 7.23
CA THR A 7 11.82 -9.62 7.23
C THR A 7 12.10 -8.16 7.59
N THR A 8 13.03 -7.90 8.49
CA THR A 8 13.43 -6.55 8.90
C THR A 8 14.12 -5.84 7.75
N THR A 9 15.13 -6.46 7.14
CA THR A 9 15.86 -5.89 5.99
C THR A 9 14.93 -5.63 4.82
N VAL A 10 14.09 -6.60 4.43
CA VAL A 10 13.16 -6.43 3.30
C VAL A 10 12.18 -5.28 3.56
N PHE A 11 11.67 -5.13 4.80
CA PHE A 11 10.76 -4.05 5.14
C PHE A 11 11.46 -2.69 5.11
N GLN A 12 12.65 -2.60 5.71
CA GLN A 12 13.44 -1.37 5.75
C GLN A 12 13.80 -0.91 4.33
N ASP A 13 14.40 -1.78 3.53
CA ASP A 13 14.82 -1.48 2.15
C ASP A 13 13.64 -1.07 1.25
N SER A 14 12.43 -1.57 1.54
CA SER A 14 11.26 -1.33 0.70
C SER A 14 10.49 -0.06 1.06
N PHE A 15 10.40 0.29 2.35
CA PHE A 15 9.45 1.31 2.82
C PHE A 15 10.06 2.38 3.71
N VAL A 16 11.26 2.20 4.24
CA VAL A 16 11.86 3.13 5.19
C VAL A 16 12.96 3.92 4.48
N LEU A 17 12.99 5.22 4.70
CA LEU A 17 14.04 6.10 4.21
C LEU A 17 14.72 6.78 5.37
N ASP A 18 16.00 7.12 5.19
CA ASP A 18 16.67 8.10 6.02
C ASP A 18 16.07 9.49 5.72
N TYR A 19 15.57 10.14 6.76
CA TYR A 19 15.06 11.50 6.66
C TYR A 19 16.24 12.47 6.55
N ASN A 20 16.26 13.24 5.47
CA ASN A 20 17.19 14.34 5.33
C ASN A 20 16.39 15.59 4.92
N VAL A 21 16.54 16.67 5.69
CA VAL A 21 15.82 17.94 5.48
C VAL A 21 16.11 18.53 4.10
N ASP A 22 17.29 18.23 3.53
CA ASP A 22 17.75 18.75 2.24
C ASP A 22 17.31 17.86 1.06
N SER A 23 16.85 16.63 1.31
CA SER A 23 16.37 15.73 0.25
C SER A 23 14.86 15.87 0.07
N GLN A 24 14.44 16.95 -0.60
CA GLN A 24 13.07 16.99 -1.08
C GLN A 24 12.83 15.86 -2.08
N PRO A 25 11.70 15.12 -1.98
CA PRO A 25 11.32 14.18 -3.02
C PRO A 25 11.26 14.94 -4.36
N PRO A 26 11.81 14.36 -5.44
CA PRO A 26 11.89 15.03 -6.75
C PRO A 26 10.51 15.51 -7.21
N GLU A 27 10.47 16.54 -8.05
CA GLU A 27 9.26 17.22 -8.53
C GLU A 27 8.06 16.25 -8.70
N VAL A 28 7.18 16.29 -7.70
CA VAL A 28 6.12 15.31 -7.50
C VAL A 28 4.78 15.94 -7.83
N LEU A 29 3.85 15.11 -8.29
CA LEU A 29 2.48 15.48 -8.63
C LEU A 29 1.75 16.25 -7.51
N LEU A 30 2.15 16.05 -6.25
CA LEU A 30 1.59 16.70 -5.07
C LEU A 30 2.72 17.27 -4.21
N ALA A 31 2.46 18.42 -3.57
CA ALA A 31 3.33 18.91 -2.50
C ALA A 31 3.31 17.94 -1.33
N LEU A 32 4.48 17.44 -0.93
CA LEU A 32 4.64 16.45 0.12
C LEU A 32 5.24 17.07 1.38
N SER A 33 4.85 16.55 2.53
CA SER A 33 5.39 16.91 3.84
C SER A 33 5.67 15.66 4.65
N VAL A 34 6.63 15.77 5.57
CA VAL A 34 6.85 14.77 6.62
C VAL A 34 5.91 15.13 7.77
N SER A 35 4.93 14.27 8.02
CA SER A 35 3.84 14.51 8.96
C SER A 35 3.74 13.39 10.00
N TYR A 36 2.99 13.67 11.07
CA TYR A 36 2.62 12.70 12.10
C TYR A 36 3.82 12.14 12.89
N ASN A 37 4.90 12.89 13.05
CA ASN A 37 5.98 12.52 13.96
C ASN A 37 5.46 12.44 15.41
N MET A 38 5.93 11.45 16.17
CA MET A 38 5.66 11.32 17.61
C MET A 38 6.94 11.03 18.42
N GLU A 39 8.11 11.16 17.80
CA GLU A 39 9.36 11.23 18.54
C GLU A 39 9.53 12.65 19.08
N ASP A 40 9.78 12.75 20.39
CA ASP A 40 9.85 14.02 21.12
C ASP A 40 11.17 14.79 20.79
N ASP A 41 12.18 14.08 20.29
CA ASP A 41 13.48 14.60 19.91
C ASP A 41 13.83 14.09 18.50
N ALA A 42 13.79 14.95 17.49
CA ALA A 42 14.67 14.74 16.35
C ALA A 42 16.06 15.10 16.88
N ASP A 43 16.86 14.10 17.24
CA ASP A 43 18.24 14.30 17.65
C ASP A 43 18.88 15.33 16.71
N GLU A 44 19.62 16.30 17.27
CA GLU A 44 20.38 17.31 16.51
C GLU A 44 21.36 16.66 15.50
N GLU A 45 21.53 15.34 15.57
CA GLU A 45 22.33 14.45 14.72
C GLU A 45 21.60 13.90 13.48
N GLY A 46 20.32 14.23 13.27
CA GLY A 46 19.67 14.09 11.95
C GLY A 46 19.37 12.66 11.46
N ASN A 47 19.59 11.63 12.27
CA ASN A 47 19.30 10.24 11.91
C ASN A 47 17.84 9.86 12.26
N ALA A 48 16.88 10.53 11.63
CA ALA A 48 15.47 10.14 11.73
C ALA A 48 15.10 9.22 10.56
N ILE A 49 14.30 8.19 10.80
CA ILE A 49 13.68 7.42 9.72
C ILE A 49 12.32 8.02 9.34
N VAL A 50 11.89 7.81 8.11
CA VAL A 50 10.56 8.21 7.62
C VAL A 50 9.97 7.11 6.72
N LEU A 51 8.67 6.87 6.83
CA LEU A 51 7.98 5.94 5.94
C LEU A 51 7.74 6.57 4.56
N ASN A 52 8.20 5.88 3.51
CA ASN A 52 8.09 6.25 2.10
C ASN A 52 6.69 6.05 1.51
N LEU A 53 5.65 6.57 2.14
CA LEU A 53 4.28 6.26 1.73
C LEU A 53 3.84 7.06 0.49
N ALA A 54 3.81 8.39 0.58
CA ALA A 54 3.30 9.21 -0.53
C ALA A 54 4.12 9.08 -1.82
N PRO A 55 5.46 9.12 -1.82
CA PRO A 55 6.21 8.98 -3.08
C PRO A 55 5.96 7.63 -3.76
N MET A 56 5.78 6.55 -3.00
CA MET A 56 5.41 5.24 -3.55
C MET A 56 4.00 5.25 -4.15
N VAL A 57 3.02 5.84 -3.46
CA VAL A 57 1.65 5.99 -3.98
C VAL A 57 1.63 6.78 -5.28
N LEU A 58 2.34 7.91 -5.35
CA LEU A 58 2.41 8.73 -6.55
C LEU A 58 2.96 7.95 -7.74
N LYS A 59 4.07 7.23 -7.56
CA LYS A 59 4.64 6.38 -8.62
C LYS A 59 3.69 5.25 -9.02
N ALA A 60 3.02 4.64 -8.05
CA ALA A 60 2.07 3.56 -8.31
C ALA A 60 0.87 4.04 -9.13
N GLU A 61 0.28 5.19 -8.81
CA GLU A 61 -0.83 5.76 -9.56
C GLU A 61 -0.42 6.21 -10.97
N GLN A 62 0.78 6.80 -11.11
CA GLN A 62 1.33 7.19 -12.41
C GLN A 62 1.58 5.99 -13.32
N LEU A 63 2.06 4.88 -12.77
CA LEU A 63 2.43 3.68 -13.52
C LEU A 63 1.33 2.61 -13.55
N ARG A 64 0.14 2.90 -13.02
CA ARG A 64 -0.94 1.94 -12.76
C ARG A 64 -1.29 1.03 -13.95
N THR A 65 -1.11 1.49 -15.19
CA THR A 65 -1.40 0.72 -16.42
C THR A 65 -0.17 0.02 -17.03
N ASN A 66 1.04 0.42 -16.64
CA ASN A 66 2.28 0.06 -17.34
C ASN A 66 3.24 -0.76 -16.46
N ASN A 67 3.19 -0.59 -15.15
CA ASN A 67 4.04 -1.30 -14.20
C ASN A 67 3.32 -1.44 -12.85
N HIS A 68 3.24 -2.66 -12.35
CA HIS A 68 2.58 -2.99 -11.08
C HIS A 68 3.54 -3.07 -9.89
N GLU A 69 4.86 -2.94 -10.06
CA GLU A 69 5.85 -3.13 -8.98
C GLU A 69 5.58 -2.24 -7.76
N TYR A 70 5.31 -0.95 -7.95
CA TYR A 70 5.00 -0.04 -6.85
C TYR A 70 3.63 -0.33 -6.21
N MET A 71 2.67 -0.77 -7.02
CA MET A 71 1.36 -1.20 -6.50
C MET A 71 1.51 -2.45 -5.64
N ASP A 72 2.27 -3.45 -6.10
CA ASP A 72 2.54 -4.69 -5.37
C ASP A 72 3.21 -4.39 -4.03
N LYS A 73 4.23 -3.52 -4.01
CA LYS A 73 4.88 -3.09 -2.76
C LYS A 73 3.88 -2.42 -1.80
N LEU A 74 3.03 -1.50 -2.29
CA LEU A 74 2.04 -0.81 -1.46
C LEU A 74 1.00 -1.76 -0.85
N ILE A 75 0.45 -2.68 -1.65
CA ILE A 75 -0.51 -3.66 -1.13
C ILE A 75 0.14 -4.61 -0.12
N THR A 76 1.43 -4.93 -0.28
CA THR A 76 2.15 -5.82 0.65
C THR A 76 2.72 -5.11 1.87
N MET A 77 2.76 -3.78 1.92
CA MET A 77 3.36 -3.02 3.03
C MET A 77 2.78 -3.42 4.40
N THR A 78 1.44 -3.40 4.54
CA THR A 78 0.79 -3.73 5.82
C THR A 78 0.86 -5.24 6.15
N PRO A 79 0.67 -6.19 5.21
CA PRO A 79 0.97 -7.60 5.47
C PRO A 79 2.43 -7.90 5.84
N GLN A 80 3.40 -7.24 5.20
CA GLN A 80 4.82 -7.43 5.50
C GLN A 80 5.17 -6.92 6.90
N PHE A 81 4.65 -5.76 7.29
CA PHE A 81 4.79 -5.29 8.67
C PHE A 81 4.11 -6.22 9.68
N ARG A 82 2.93 -6.76 9.36
CA ARG A 82 2.26 -7.75 10.21
C ARG A 82 3.13 -9.00 10.40
N LEU A 83 3.74 -9.50 9.33
CA LEU A 83 4.67 -10.63 9.38
C LEU A 83 5.88 -10.29 10.26
N LEU A 84 6.53 -9.14 10.02
CA LEU A 84 7.65 -8.65 10.84
C LEU A 84 7.28 -8.62 12.33
N ARG A 85 6.16 -7.97 12.68
CA ARG A 85 5.65 -7.90 14.05
C ARG A 85 5.36 -9.27 14.66
N MET A 86 4.79 -10.20 13.89
CA MET A 86 4.54 -11.56 14.37
C MET A 86 5.85 -12.32 14.68
N VAL A 87 6.85 -12.18 13.81
CA VAL A 87 8.16 -12.83 14.00
C VAL A 87 8.88 -12.24 15.21
N GLU A 88 8.95 -10.92 15.32
CA GLU A 88 9.55 -10.24 16.47
C GLU A 88 8.84 -10.58 17.78
N SER A 89 7.50 -10.54 17.79
CA SER A 89 6.71 -10.93 18.96
C SER A 89 6.96 -12.39 19.36
N HIS A 90 7.17 -13.29 18.39
CA HIS A 90 7.39 -14.70 18.68
C HIS A 90 8.79 -14.93 19.27
N LEU A 91 9.81 -14.28 18.71
CA LEU A 91 11.20 -14.44 19.15
C LEU A 91 11.48 -13.75 20.49
N ASN A 92 10.79 -12.64 20.78
CA ASN A 92 11.01 -11.82 21.98
C ASN A 92 9.88 -11.94 23.01
N ASN A 93 9.13 -13.05 23.04
CA ASN A 93 8.08 -13.32 24.03
C ASN A 93 7.02 -12.19 24.17
N GLY A 94 6.65 -11.59 23.04
CA GLY A 94 5.67 -10.50 22.98
C GLY A 94 6.26 -9.10 23.08
N ASP A 95 7.56 -8.98 23.35
CA ASP A 95 8.27 -7.71 23.31
C ASP A 95 8.47 -7.24 21.86
N LEU A 96 8.24 -5.94 21.63
CA LEU A 96 8.33 -5.29 20.32
C LEU A 96 9.29 -4.09 20.34
N SER A 97 10.14 -3.94 21.36
CA SER A 97 11.11 -2.84 21.45
C SER A 97 12.04 -2.73 20.24
N ASN A 98 12.35 -3.84 19.54
CA ASN A 98 13.20 -3.79 18.35
C ASN A 98 12.57 -3.03 17.16
N ILE A 99 11.24 -2.87 17.16
CA ILE A 99 10.49 -2.24 16.06
C ILE A 99 9.65 -1.05 16.53
N ASP A 100 9.78 -0.61 17.78
CA ASP A 100 8.95 0.44 18.37
C ASP A 100 9.21 1.83 17.76
N ALA A 101 10.39 2.06 17.18
CA ALA A 101 10.70 3.25 16.39
C ALA A 101 9.69 3.45 15.24
N LEU A 102 9.16 2.38 14.64
CA LEU A 102 8.12 2.47 13.61
C LEU A 102 6.79 3.01 14.14
N LEU A 103 6.51 2.85 15.44
CA LEU A 103 5.31 3.39 16.06
C LEU A 103 5.34 4.92 16.08
N GLY A 104 6.48 5.56 16.37
CA GLY A 104 6.62 7.02 16.39
C GLY A 104 7.13 7.65 15.10
N CYS A 105 7.68 6.85 14.19
CA CYS A 105 8.19 7.25 12.89
C CYS A 105 7.18 8.11 12.09
N PRO A 106 7.60 9.27 11.55
CA PRO A 106 6.77 10.07 10.68
C PRO A 106 6.54 9.39 9.32
N ILE A 107 5.58 9.91 8.56
CA ILE A 107 5.26 9.41 7.22
C ILE A 107 5.29 10.56 6.21
N TYR A 108 5.75 10.27 4.98
CA TYR A 108 5.52 11.19 3.86
C TYR A 108 4.05 11.16 3.45
N THR A 109 3.40 12.32 3.48
CA THR A 109 2.01 12.52 3.04
C THR A 109 1.87 13.78 2.21
N PRO A 110 0.82 13.89 1.37
CA PRO A 110 0.43 15.18 0.80
C PRO A 110 0.21 16.21 1.91
N GLU A 111 0.61 17.44 1.67
CA GLU A 111 0.31 18.55 2.58
C GLU A 111 -1.20 18.65 2.84
N LEU A 112 -1.58 18.97 4.09
CA LEU A 112 -2.99 19.06 4.45
C LEU A 112 -3.78 20.09 3.62
N THR A 113 -3.09 21.15 3.17
CA THR A 113 -3.63 22.21 2.30
C THR A 113 -4.14 21.67 0.96
N ILE A 114 -3.61 20.54 0.47
CA ILE A 114 -4.07 19.86 -0.74
C ILE A 114 -5.54 19.46 -0.60
N TYR A 115 -5.95 18.97 0.57
CA TYR A 115 -7.32 18.50 0.80
C TYR A 115 -8.33 19.62 0.97
N ASP A 116 -7.88 20.85 1.27
CA ASP A 116 -8.75 22.02 1.37
C ASP A 116 -9.08 22.61 -0.01
N LYS A 117 -8.17 22.43 -0.97
CA LYS A 117 -8.37 22.80 -2.38
C LYS A 117 -8.68 21.60 -3.29
N PHE A 118 -9.17 20.50 -2.73
CA PHE A 118 -9.30 19.21 -3.41
C PHE A 118 -10.09 19.26 -4.74
N GLU A 119 -11.16 20.05 -4.79
CA GLU A 119 -11.99 20.20 -6.00
C GLU A 119 -11.28 20.91 -7.17
N SER A 120 -10.23 21.70 -6.86
CA SER A 120 -9.42 22.37 -7.88
C SER A 120 -8.31 21.50 -8.45
N LEU A 121 -8.06 20.34 -7.84
CA LEU A 121 -7.05 19.40 -8.29
C LEU A 121 -7.48 18.67 -9.57
N SER A 122 -6.50 18.31 -10.40
CA SER A 122 -6.71 17.38 -11.50
C SER A 122 -7.16 16.00 -10.99
N GLN A 123 -7.76 15.20 -11.87
CA GLN A 123 -8.19 13.85 -11.50
C GLN A 123 -7.03 12.97 -10.98
N ALA A 124 -5.85 13.08 -11.59
CA ALA A 124 -4.67 12.32 -11.16
C ALA A 124 -4.21 12.72 -9.74
N GLU A 125 -4.22 14.02 -9.44
CA GLU A 125 -3.92 14.55 -8.11
C GLU A 125 -4.98 14.11 -7.08
N GLN A 126 -6.27 14.14 -7.44
CA GLN A 126 -7.35 13.67 -6.57
C GLN A 126 -7.20 12.18 -6.24
N HIS A 127 -6.99 11.34 -7.25
CA HIS A 127 -6.83 9.89 -7.09
C HIS A 127 -5.63 9.58 -6.20
N SER A 128 -4.49 10.21 -6.49
CA SER A 128 -3.26 10.10 -5.70
C SER A 128 -3.45 10.53 -4.25
N SER A 129 -4.15 11.65 -4.02
CA SER A 129 -4.43 12.16 -2.67
C SER A 129 -5.32 11.20 -1.88
N ILE A 130 -6.36 10.65 -2.50
CA ILE A 130 -7.24 9.65 -1.87
C ILE A 130 -6.46 8.36 -1.57
N SER A 131 -5.65 7.87 -2.51
CA SER A 131 -4.80 6.69 -2.29
C SER A 131 -3.84 6.90 -1.11
N CYS A 132 -3.21 8.08 -1.00
CA CYS A 132 -2.35 8.40 0.14
C CYS A 132 -3.12 8.30 1.47
N LEU A 133 -4.31 8.90 1.57
CA LEU A 133 -5.16 8.78 2.76
C LEU A 133 -5.46 7.33 3.10
N PHE A 134 -5.85 6.52 2.10
CA PHE A 134 -6.21 5.12 2.29
C PHE A 134 -5.05 4.29 2.84
N TYR A 135 -3.87 4.38 2.22
CA TYR A 135 -2.69 3.65 2.68
C TYR A 135 -2.19 4.14 4.03
N SER A 136 -2.24 5.45 4.33
CA SER A 136 -1.88 5.98 5.65
C SER A 136 -2.83 5.49 6.75
N ILE A 137 -4.14 5.44 6.48
CA ILE A 137 -5.14 4.91 7.43
C ILE A 137 -4.87 3.43 7.72
N ASN A 138 -4.58 2.62 6.69
CA ASN A 138 -4.26 1.21 6.87
C ASN A 138 -2.96 0.99 7.62
N TRP A 139 -1.94 1.82 7.35
CA TRP A 139 -0.68 1.81 8.09
C TRP A 139 -0.90 2.09 9.58
N PHE A 140 -1.63 3.16 9.92
CA PHE A 140 -1.91 3.47 11.32
C PHE A 140 -2.78 2.41 12.01
N ARG A 141 -3.73 1.81 11.29
CA ARG A 141 -4.48 0.67 11.81
C ARG A 141 -3.56 -0.48 12.18
N GLU A 142 -2.57 -0.78 11.34
CA GLU A 142 -1.65 -1.88 11.61
C GLU A 142 -0.66 -1.57 12.74
N LEU A 143 -0.19 -0.31 12.87
CA LEU A 143 0.56 0.13 14.04
C LEU A 143 -0.25 -0.04 15.33
N ILE A 144 -1.52 0.38 15.33
CA ILE A 144 -2.40 0.19 16.50
C ILE A 144 -2.56 -1.30 16.81
N ASN A 145 -2.84 -2.14 15.81
CA ASN A 145 -2.94 -3.59 15.97
C ASN A 145 -1.65 -4.21 16.55
N ALA A 146 -0.49 -3.70 16.14
CA ALA A 146 0.81 -4.16 16.58
C ALA A 146 1.07 -3.87 18.06
N PHE A 147 0.88 -2.61 18.48
CA PHE A 147 1.36 -2.11 19.76
C PHE A 147 0.30 -2.02 20.85
N VAL A 148 -0.98 -2.25 20.58
CA VAL A 148 -2.07 -2.16 21.59
C VAL A 148 -1.88 -3.11 22.78
N THR A 149 -1.18 -4.24 22.59
CA THR A 149 -0.91 -5.21 23.66
C THR A 149 0.30 -4.84 24.53
N GLN A 150 1.09 -3.84 24.14
CA GLN A 150 2.27 -3.42 24.88
C GLN A 150 1.87 -2.74 26.19
N LYS A 151 2.65 -2.99 27.25
CA LYS A 151 2.31 -2.52 28.61
C LYS A 151 2.91 -1.16 28.94
N ASP A 152 4.00 -0.81 28.26
CA ASP A 152 4.74 0.43 28.46
C ASP A 152 3.83 1.67 28.30
N PRO A 153 3.81 2.60 29.27
CA PRO A 153 3.00 3.82 29.19
C PRO A 153 3.32 4.72 27.99
N GLU A 154 4.58 4.86 27.59
CA GLU A 154 4.94 5.71 26.45
C GLU A 154 4.46 5.09 25.13
N LEU A 155 4.62 3.78 24.94
CA LEU A 155 4.04 3.09 23.79
C LEU A 155 2.50 3.23 23.76
N LYS A 156 1.82 3.15 24.90
CA LYS A 156 0.35 3.36 24.96
C LYS A 156 -0.05 4.78 24.58
N LYS A 157 0.71 5.79 25.02
CA LYS A 157 0.51 7.19 24.63
C LYS A 157 0.66 7.35 23.11
N LYS A 158 1.71 6.76 22.52
CA LYS A 158 1.94 6.75 21.06
C LYS A 158 0.81 6.02 20.31
N VAL A 159 0.31 4.88 20.80
CA VAL A 159 -0.86 4.17 20.21
C VAL A 159 -2.11 5.05 20.22
N PHE A 160 -2.39 5.76 21.32
CA PHE A 160 -3.50 6.69 21.38
C PHE A 160 -3.32 7.88 20.42
N GLY A 161 -2.09 8.36 20.26
CA GLY A 161 -1.69 9.32 19.23
C GLY A 161 -2.05 8.84 17.82
N ARG A 162 -1.64 7.62 17.44
CA ARG A 162 -2.00 7.01 16.16
C ARG A 162 -3.50 6.87 15.95
N LEU A 163 -4.24 6.50 16.99
CA LEU A 163 -5.70 6.41 16.90
C LEU A 163 -6.32 7.78 16.56
N ARG A 164 -5.89 8.86 17.22
CA ARG A 164 -6.35 10.22 16.93
C ARG A 164 -6.01 10.65 15.49
N GLN A 165 -4.78 10.37 15.05
CA GLN A 165 -4.33 10.69 13.70
C GLN A 165 -5.12 9.91 12.64
N MET A 166 -5.35 8.61 12.85
CA MET A 166 -6.17 7.75 11.98
C MET A 166 -7.60 8.28 11.86
N ILE A 167 -8.23 8.69 12.97
CA ILE A 167 -9.56 9.30 12.93
C ILE A 167 -9.56 10.62 12.15
N GLY A 168 -8.51 11.45 12.31
CA GLY A 168 -8.33 12.68 11.54
C GLY A 168 -8.29 12.41 10.04
N LEU A 169 -7.44 11.46 9.62
CA LEU A 169 -7.34 11.05 8.23
C LEU A 169 -8.65 10.47 7.68
N GLN A 170 -9.36 9.65 8.46
CA GLN A 170 -10.67 9.10 8.07
C GLN A 170 -11.70 10.20 7.82
N LYS A 171 -11.74 11.25 8.66
CA LYS A 171 -12.63 12.40 8.45
C LYS A 171 -12.32 13.12 7.13
N ILE A 172 -11.04 13.31 6.82
CA ILE A 172 -10.62 13.91 5.54
C ILE A 172 -11.05 13.00 4.39
N LEU A 173 -10.79 11.70 4.47
CA LEU A 173 -11.18 10.73 3.45
C LEU A 173 -12.70 10.74 3.20
N CYS A 174 -13.52 10.72 4.25
CA CYS A 174 -14.97 10.81 4.12
C CYS A 174 -15.44 12.14 3.48
N ARG A 175 -14.69 13.23 3.67
CA ARG A 175 -14.97 14.53 3.04
C ARG A 175 -14.64 14.52 1.54
N VAL A 176 -13.47 14.01 1.16
CA VAL A 176 -12.95 14.16 -0.22
C VAL A 176 -13.30 13.01 -1.16
N ALA A 177 -13.47 11.78 -0.65
CA ALA A 177 -13.79 10.63 -1.51
C ALA A 177 -15.08 10.79 -2.33
N PRO A 178 -16.20 11.35 -1.79
CA PRO A 178 -17.40 11.57 -2.58
C PRO A 178 -17.23 12.57 -3.73
N LEU A 179 -16.22 13.45 -3.65
CA LEU A 179 -15.92 14.46 -4.66
C LEU A 179 -15.19 13.87 -5.89
N SER A 180 -14.67 12.64 -5.79
CA SER A 180 -14.00 11.94 -6.88
C SER A 180 -14.65 10.56 -7.13
N PRO A 181 -15.88 10.51 -7.69
CA PRO A 181 -16.62 9.26 -7.87
C PRO A 181 -15.98 8.29 -8.89
N SER A 182 -15.04 8.78 -9.71
CA SER A 182 -14.29 7.93 -10.64
C SER A 182 -13.11 7.21 -10.00
N TYR A 183 -12.76 7.55 -8.76
CA TYR A 183 -11.67 6.90 -8.05
C TYR A 183 -12.06 5.47 -7.66
N ILE A 184 -11.17 4.52 -7.96
CA ILE A 184 -11.32 3.12 -7.60
C ILE A 184 -10.07 2.73 -6.80
N PRO A 185 -10.18 2.46 -5.48
CA PRO A 185 -9.05 2.03 -4.70
C PRO A 185 -8.56 0.66 -5.20
N VAL A 186 -7.25 0.48 -5.24
CA VAL A 186 -6.68 -0.84 -5.52
C VAL A 186 -6.98 -1.76 -4.34
N LEU A 187 -7.85 -2.73 -4.58
CA LEU A 187 -8.22 -3.71 -3.58
C LEU A 187 -7.08 -4.72 -3.43
N ALA A 188 -6.56 -4.81 -2.22
CA ALA A 188 -5.59 -5.84 -1.85
C ALA A 188 -6.34 -7.15 -1.60
N VAL A 189 -6.65 -7.86 -2.69
CA VAL A 189 -7.40 -9.12 -2.66
C VAL A 189 -6.44 -10.27 -2.36
N PHE A 190 -6.17 -10.50 -1.08
CA PHE A 190 -5.32 -11.62 -0.63
C PHE A 190 -6.13 -12.86 -0.26
N ASP A 191 -7.37 -12.67 0.19
CA ASP A 191 -8.20 -13.71 0.81
C ASP A 191 -9.36 -14.20 -0.07
N LEU A 192 -9.56 -13.61 -1.26
CA LEU A 192 -10.56 -14.13 -2.19
C LEU A 192 -9.94 -15.23 -3.04
N ASP A 193 -10.55 -16.41 -2.97
CA ASP A 193 -10.36 -17.46 -3.97
C ASP A 193 -10.59 -16.85 -5.36
N ALA A 194 -9.73 -17.09 -6.34
CA ALA A 194 -9.73 -16.38 -7.64
C ALA A 194 -11.09 -16.43 -8.37
N SER A 195 -11.94 -17.40 -7.99
CA SER A 195 -13.33 -17.58 -8.44
C SER A 195 -14.32 -16.50 -7.96
N GLN A 196 -13.96 -15.67 -6.97
CA GLN A 196 -14.80 -14.61 -6.40
C GLN A 196 -14.34 -13.19 -6.74
N SER A 197 -13.30 -13.05 -7.57
CA SER A 197 -12.90 -11.74 -8.08
C SER A 197 -14.03 -11.12 -8.92
N LEU A 198 -14.41 -9.87 -8.61
CA LEU A 198 -15.37 -9.14 -9.44
C LEU A 198 -14.77 -8.96 -10.84
N PRO A 199 -15.55 -9.19 -11.91
CA PRO A 199 -15.05 -9.01 -13.26
C PRO A 199 -14.59 -7.57 -13.46
N ALA A 200 -13.36 -7.40 -13.96
CA ALA A 200 -12.84 -6.10 -14.34
C ALA A 200 -13.81 -5.42 -15.32
N PRO A 201 -14.18 -4.14 -15.11
CA PRO A 201 -15.09 -3.44 -16.00
C PRO A 201 -14.39 -3.18 -17.33
N GLY A 202 -14.62 -4.08 -18.31
CA GLY A 202 -14.06 -3.94 -19.66
C GLY A 202 -14.04 -5.20 -20.53
N ALA A 203 -14.18 -6.40 -19.97
CA ALA A 203 -14.19 -7.62 -20.77
C ALA A 203 -15.58 -7.91 -21.36
N VAL A 204 -15.96 -7.20 -22.42
CA VAL A 204 -16.98 -7.67 -23.35
C VAL A 204 -16.46 -8.95 -24.02
N VAL A 205 -16.86 -10.10 -23.48
CA VAL A 205 -16.47 -11.41 -23.99
C VAL A 205 -17.11 -11.61 -25.37
N ALA A 206 -16.29 -11.57 -26.42
CA ALA A 206 -16.68 -11.99 -27.76
C ALA A 206 -17.06 -13.48 -27.71
N GLY A 207 -18.33 -13.77 -28.01
CA GLY A 207 -18.92 -15.10 -27.89
C GLY A 207 -18.19 -16.17 -28.69
N SER A 208 -17.68 -17.18 -27.99
CA SER A 208 -17.12 -18.38 -28.61
C SER A 208 -18.26 -19.28 -29.13
N LYS A 209 -18.44 -19.34 -30.45
CA LYS A 209 -19.30 -20.33 -31.12
C LYS A 209 -18.75 -21.74 -30.87
N LYS A 210 -19.48 -22.55 -30.10
CA LYS A 210 -19.28 -24.01 -30.01
C LYS A 210 -19.76 -24.67 -31.30
N THR A 211 -18.85 -25.25 -32.10
CA THR A 211 -19.20 -26.18 -33.18
C THR A 211 -19.26 -27.61 -32.64
N ALA A 212 -20.43 -28.22 -32.75
CA ALA A 212 -20.71 -29.59 -32.34
C ALA A 212 -20.04 -30.61 -33.27
N GLY A 213 -19.31 -31.56 -32.69
CA GLY A 213 -18.73 -32.69 -33.39
C GLY A 213 -19.78 -33.70 -33.82
N LYS A 214 -19.80 -34.06 -35.11
CA LYS A 214 -20.62 -35.14 -35.66
C LYS A 214 -19.71 -36.28 -36.14
N LYS A 215 -19.81 -37.44 -35.47
CA LYS A 215 -19.20 -38.73 -35.87
C LYS A 215 -19.71 -39.16 -37.26
N GLY A 216 -18.82 -39.66 -38.13
CA GLY A 216 -19.20 -40.26 -39.41
C GLY A 216 -18.03 -40.93 -40.14
N ARG A 217 -18.05 -42.27 -40.16
CA ARG A 217 -17.00 -43.22 -40.57
C ARG A 217 -16.89 -43.44 -42.10
N LYS A 218 -15.64 -43.65 -42.58
CA LYS A 218 -15.15 -44.55 -43.67
C LYS A 218 -15.11 -44.11 -45.18
N LYS A 219 -13.88 -44.28 -45.73
CA LYS A 219 -13.43 -44.99 -46.97
C LYS A 219 -12.95 -44.18 -48.21
N GLY A 220 -11.77 -44.60 -48.71
CA GLY A 220 -11.23 -44.41 -50.08
C GLY A 220 -9.86 -43.70 -50.07
N ALA A 221 -8.68 -44.34 -50.15
CA ALA A 221 -8.02 -44.93 -51.34
C ALA A 221 -8.04 -43.94 -52.53
N THR A 222 -6.96 -43.47 -53.16
CA THR A 222 -5.60 -43.98 -53.41
C THR A 222 -4.76 -42.83 -53.99
N GLY A 223 -3.49 -42.71 -53.59
CA GLY A 223 -2.51 -41.89 -54.29
C GLY A 223 -1.98 -42.60 -55.54
N LYS A 224 -1.84 -41.86 -56.64
CA LYS A 224 -0.97 -42.20 -57.77
C LYS A 224 -0.09 -40.99 -58.07
N GLY A 225 1.14 -41.02 -57.57
CA GLY A 225 2.25 -40.27 -58.15
C GLY A 225 2.86 -41.12 -59.27
N LYS A 226 2.99 -40.54 -60.46
CA LYS A 226 3.84 -41.03 -61.54
C LYS A 226 5.18 -40.31 -61.43
N VAL A 227 6.25 -41.09 -61.38
CA VAL A 227 7.49 -40.82 -62.11
C VAL A 227 7.39 -41.63 -63.40
#